data_AF-A0A836X4E9-F1
#
_entry.id   AF-A0A836X4E9-F1
#
_cell.length_a   1.000
_cell.length_b   1.000
_cell.length_c   1.000
_cell.angle_alpha   90.00
_cell.angle_beta   90.00
_cell.angle_gamma   90.00
#
_symmetry.space_group_name_H-M   'P 1'
#
loop_
_entity.id
_entity.type
_entity.pdbx_description
1 polymer ?
#
loop_
_entity_poly.entity_id
_entity_poly.type
_entity_poly.pdbx_seq_one_letter_code
_entity_poly.pdbx_strand_id
1 'polypeptide(L)'
;MTNSHTFNSTVLREYDIRGVIGETLGEQDAHAIGRAFGTIICRAGEGGKKICVGRDGRLSSPEMEAALIDGLAKGGIDVVRVGLGPTPMLY
;
A
#
# COMPACT_ATOMS: atom_id res chain seq x y z
N MET A 1 -11.57 -19.59 -0.73
CA MET A 1 -11.43 -19.05 0.64
C MET A 1 -11.00 -17.60 0.53
N THR A 2 -11.76 -16.65 1.05
CA THR A 2 -11.31 -15.26 1.20
C THR A 2 -10.30 -15.22 2.34
N ASN A 3 -9.00 -15.16 2.03
CA ASN A 3 -7.96 -14.95 3.04
C ASN A 3 -8.21 -13.59 3.72
N SER A 4 -8.61 -13.61 4.99
CA SER A 4 -8.71 -12.41 5.83
C SER A 4 -7.34 -12.09 6.40
N HIS A 5 -6.91 -10.83 6.29
CA HIS A 5 -5.70 -10.32 6.94
C HIS A 5 -6.08 -9.57 8.22
N THR A 6 -5.32 -9.76 9.30
CA THR A 6 -5.56 -9.09 10.59
C THR A 6 -4.43 -8.11 10.85
N PHE A 7 -4.76 -6.83 10.96
CA PHE A 7 -3.82 -5.77 11.32
C PHE A 7 -3.72 -5.62 12.83
N ASN A 8 -2.57 -5.16 13.31
CA ASN A 8 -2.48 -4.64 14.67
C ASN A 8 -3.43 -3.44 14.83
N SER A 9 -4.19 -3.37 15.93
CA SER A 9 -5.25 -2.36 16.12
C SER A 9 -4.76 -0.91 16.15
N THR A 10 -3.45 -0.67 16.24
CA THR A 10 -2.84 0.67 16.34
C THR A 10 -2.39 1.26 15.00
N VAL A 11 -2.35 0.46 13.92
CA VAL A 11 -1.79 0.95 12.64
C VAL A 11 -2.76 1.76 11.82
N LEU A 12 -4.06 1.47 11.90
CA LEU A 12 -5.10 2.22 11.20
C LEU A 12 -5.46 3.46 12.04
N ARG A 13 -5.05 4.64 11.57
CA ARG A 13 -5.29 5.92 12.26
C ARG A 13 -6.30 6.76 11.47
N GLU A 14 -6.60 7.94 11.99
CA GLU A 14 -7.60 8.85 11.42
C GLU A 14 -7.25 9.31 9.98
N TYR A 15 -5.97 9.57 9.71
CA TYR A 15 -5.52 10.17 8.45
C TYR A 15 -4.57 9.30 7.62
N ASP A 16 -3.95 8.28 8.21
CA ASP A 16 -2.99 7.41 7.53
C ASP A 16 -2.85 6.03 8.21
N ILE A 17 -2.02 5.18 7.62
CA ILE A 17 -1.60 3.90 8.21
C ILE A 17 -0.16 4.04 8.67
N ARG A 18 0.10 3.76 9.96
CA ARG A 18 1.44 3.96 10.54
C ARG A 18 1.73 3.03 11.70
N GLY A 19 2.90 2.37 11.64
CA GLY A 19 3.40 1.48 12.68
C GLY A 19 4.91 1.42 12.73
N VAL A 20 5.42 0.48 13.52
CA VAL A 20 6.84 0.18 13.73
C VAL A 20 7.14 -1.14 13.03
N ILE A 21 8.17 -1.13 12.17
CA ILE A 21 8.57 -2.31 11.40
C ILE A 21 9.02 -3.41 12.36
N GLY A 22 8.48 -4.62 12.17
CA GLY A 22 8.80 -5.80 12.99
C GLY A 22 7.99 -5.90 14.29
N GLU A 23 7.19 -4.89 14.63
CA GLU A 23 6.33 -4.90 15.82
C GLU A 23 4.85 -4.80 15.48
N THR A 24 4.48 -3.74 14.75
CA THR A 24 3.07 -3.43 14.46
C THR A 24 2.76 -3.36 12.97
N LEU A 25 3.77 -3.22 12.12
CA LEU A 25 3.63 -3.14 10.67
C LEU A 25 4.72 -3.96 9.95
N GLY A 26 4.35 -4.65 8.87
CA GLY A 26 5.29 -5.38 8.02
C GLY A 26 4.81 -5.57 6.58
N GLU A 27 5.57 -6.34 5.80
CA GLU A 27 5.32 -6.56 4.37
C GLU A 27 3.95 -7.17 4.08
N GLN A 28 3.50 -8.11 4.91
CA GLN A 28 2.18 -8.74 4.74
C GLN A 28 1.04 -7.72 4.91
N ASP A 29 1.21 -6.75 5.83
CA ASP A 29 0.28 -5.64 5.98
C ASP A 29 0.27 -4.76 4.73
N ALA A 30 1.44 -4.38 4.22
CA ALA A 30 1.56 -3.58 3.00
C ALA A 30 0.89 -4.26 1.80
N HIS A 31 1.12 -5.56 1.61
CA HIS A 31 0.45 -6.35 0.59
C HIS A 31 -1.08 -6.39 0.79
N ALA A 32 -1.54 -6.61 2.01
CA ALA A 32 -2.98 -6.62 2.32
C ALA A 32 -3.63 -5.25 2.05
N ILE A 33 -2.97 -4.16 2.44
CA ILE A 33 -3.39 -2.78 2.18
C ILE A 33 -3.47 -2.53 0.69
N GLY A 34 -2.43 -2.88 -0.07
CA GLY A 34 -2.40 -2.73 -1.52
C GLY A 34 -3.56 -3.45 -2.19
N ARG A 35 -3.81 -4.71 -1.80
CA ARG A 35 -4.91 -5.49 -2.37
C ARG A 35 -6.28 -4.89 -2.02
N ALA A 36 -6.47 -4.45 -0.77
CA ALA A 36 -7.71 -3.83 -0.33
C ALA A 36 -7.97 -2.51 -1.07
N PHE A 37 -6.98 -1.61 -1.10
CA PHE A 37 -7.08 -0.32 -1.76
C PHE A 37 -7.31 -0.45 -3.26
N GLY A 38 -6.55 -1.33 -3.93
CA GLY A 38 -6.74 -1.60 -5.36
C GLY A 38 -8.13 -2.16 -5.68
N THR A 39 -8.67 -3.03 -4.82
CA THR A 39 -10.04 -3.54 -4.98
C THR A 39 -11.10 -2.43 -4.86
N ILE A 40 -10.92 -1.48 -3.93
CA ILE A 40 -11.82 -0.35 -3.75
C ILE A 40 -11.82 0.53 -5.01
N ILE A 41 -10.64 0.91 -5.51
CA ILE A 41 -10.50 1.73 -6.71
C ILE A 41 -11.11 1.04 -7.95
N CYS A 42 -10.81 -0.24 -8.17
CA CYS A 42 -11.37 -1.01 -9.27
C CYS A 42 -12.91 -1.08 -9.25
N ARG A 43 -13.52 -1.07 -8.06
CA ARG A 43 -14.98 -1.11 -7.90
C ARG A 43 -15.65 0.25 -8.02
N ALA A 44 -14.93 1.33 -7.71
CA ALA A 44 -15.47 2.69 -7.77
C ALA A 44 -15.80 3.15 -9.21
N GLY A 45 -15.23 2.52 -10.24
CA GLY A 45 -15.63 2.69 -11.65
C GLY A 45 -15.21 4.01 -12.32
N GLU A 46 -14.94 5.07 -11.55
CA GLU A 46 -14.70 6.43 -12.07
C GLU A 46 -13.20 6.80 -12.22
N GLY A 47 -12.30 6.12 -11.50
CA GLY A 47 -10.88 6.51 -11.35
C GLY A 47 -9.86 5.77 -12.23
N GLY A 48 -10.31 4.91 -13.15
CA GLY A 48 -9.41 4.02 -13.89
C GLY A 48 -8.73 2.96 -13.01
N LYS A 49 -7.73 2.26 -13.55
CA LYS A 49 -6.99 1.18 -12.87
C LYS A 49 -5.53 1.52 -12.65
N LYS A 50 -5.17 2.81 -12.56
CA LYS A 50 -3.78 3.24 -12.41
C LYS A 50 -3.54 3.91 -11.06
N ILE A 51 -2.47 3.52 -10.38
CA ILE A 51 -2.06 4.13 -9.09
C ILE A 51 -0.56 4.41 -9.14
N CYS A 52 -0.18 5.62 -8.75
CA CYS A 52 1.21 5.99 -8.55
C CYS A 52 1.68 5.53 -7.15
N VAL A 53 2.87 4.93 -7.07
CA VAL A 53 3.51 4.55 -5.82
C VAL A 53 4.88 5.23 -5.74
N GLY A 54 5.09 5.98 -4.66
CA GLY A 54 6.36 6.57 -4.29
C GLY A 54 6.74 6.18 -2.86
N ARG A 55 8.00 6.35 -2.52
CA ARG A 55 8.51 6.04 -1.17
C ARG A 55 9.52 7.07 -0.69
N ASP A 56 9.65 7.18 0.63
CA ASP A 56 10.70 7.97 1.27
C ASP A 56 12.01 7.16 1.42
N GLY A 57 13.01 7.76 2.07
CA GLY A 57 14.36 7.22 2.23
C GLY A 57 14.56 6.27 3.41
N ARG A 58 13.51 5.68 4.01
CA ARG A 58 13.70 4.72 5.12
C ARG A 58 14.27 3.39 4.59
N LEU A 59 14.98 2.69 5.48
CA LEU A 59 15.59 1.39 5.17
C LEU A 59 14.56 0.33 4.77
N SER A 60 13.38 0.36 5.39
CA SER A 60 12.28 -0.57 5.10
C SER A 60 11.50 -0.22 3.84
N SER A 61 11.68 0.99 3.28
CA SER A 61 10.84 1.48 2.19
C SER A 61 10.90 0.63 0.91
N PRO A 62 12.05 0.06 0.48
CA PRO A 62 12.09 -0.79 -0.71
C PRO A 62 11.25 -2.08 -0.58
N GLU A 63 11.32 -2.76 0.56
CA GLU A 63 10.57 -4.01 0.82
C GLU A 63 9.07 -3.72 0.97
N MET A 64 8.72 -2.66 1.70
CA MET A 64 7.33 -2.23 1.87
C MET A 64 6.71 -1.76 0.55
N GLU A 65 7.45 -1.03 -0.28
CA GLU A 65 7.02 -0.62 -1.63
C GLU A 65 6.73 -1.87 -2.49
N ALA A 66 7.65 -2.84 -2.52
CA ALA A 66 7.49 -4.05 -3.32
C ALA A 66 6.23 -4.85 -2.89
N ALA A 67 6.04 -5.04 -1.59
CA ALA A 67 4.87 -5.74 -1.06
C ALA A 67 3.55 -5.00 -1.36
N LEU A 68 3.53 -3.68 -1.21
CA LEU A 68 2.37 -2.85 -1.55
C LEU A 68 2.02 -2.97 -3.04
N ILE A 69 3.02 -2.91 -3.92
CA ILE A 69 2.84 -3.03 -5.37
C ILE A 69 2.27 -4.40 -5.75
N ASP A 70 2.79 -5.48 -5.17
CA ASP A 70 2.26 -6.84 -5.42
C ASP A 70 0.78 -6.95 -4.99
N GLY A 71 0.45 -6.36 -3.83
CA GLY A 71 -0.93 -6.27 -3.36
C GLY A 71 -1.83 -5.51 -4.32
N LEU A 72 -1.41 -4.31 -4.74
CA LEU A 72 -2.13 -3.46 -5.71
C LEU A 72 -2.35 -4.19 -7.04
N ALA A 73 -1.32 -4.83 -7.59
CA ALA A 73 -1.38 -5.57 -8.84
C ALA A 73 -2.39 -6.73 -8.76
N LYS A 74 -2.39 -7.48 -7.66
CA LYS A 74 -3.40 -8.53 -7.38
C LYS A 74 -4.81 -7.98 -7.16
N GLY A 75 -4.93 -6.70 -6.79
CA GLY A 75 -6.17 -5.94 -6.76
C GLY A 75 -6.67 -5.49 -8.13
N GLY A 76 -5.93 -5.76 -9.21
CA GLY A 76 -6.27 -5.41 -10.59
C GLY A 76 -5.79 -4.01 -11.01
N ILE A 77 -4.82 -3.45 -10.29
CA ILE A 77 -4.25 -2.12 -10.56
C ILE A 77 -2.98 -2.24 -11.40
N ASP A 78 -2.84 -1.36 -12.38
CA ASP A 78 -1.61 -1.02 -13.09
C ASP A 78 -0.83 0.03 -12.29
N VAL A 79 0.37 -0.31 -11.84
CA VAL A 79 1.12 0.52 -10.88
C VAL A 79 2.22 1.30 -11.59
N VAL A 80 2.23 2.62 -11.39
CA VAL A 80 3.27 3.52 -11.85
C VAL A 80 4.23 3.81 -10.69
N ARG A 81 5.48 3.41 -10.82
CA ARG A 81 6.49 3.64 -9.77
C ARG A 81 7.17 4.99 -9.98
N VAL A 82 6.98 5.90 -9.05
CA VAL A 82 7.63 7.22 -9.05
C VAL A 82 8.98 7.17 -8.33
N GLY A 83 9.19 6.15 -7.50
CA GLY A 83 10.47 5.87 -6.84
C GLY A 83 10.69 6.68 -5.56
N LEU A 84 11.96 6.97 -5.28
CA LEU A 84 12.39 7.67 -4.07
C LEU A 84 12.18 9.19 -4.22
N GLY A 85 11.43 9.79 -3.31
CA GLY A 85 11.28 11.25 -3.27
C GLY A 85 10.43 11.74 -2.09
N PRO A 86 10.27 13.07 -1.95
CA PRO A 86 9.43 13.63 -0.90
C PRO A 86 7.95 13.42 -1.24
N THR A 87 7.09 13.35 -0.21
CA THR A 87 5.64 13.14 -0.41
C THR A 87 4.97 14.11 -1.40
N PRO A 88 5.30 15.42 -1.44
CA PRO A 88 4.72 16.34 -2.42
C PRO A 88 5.06 16.04 -3.89
N MET A 89 6.03 15.17 -4.18
CA MET A 89 6.30 14.68 -5.53
C MET A 89 5.25 13.67 -6.01
N LEU A 90 4.57 13.00 -5.08
CA LEU A 90 3.57 11.97 -5.38
C LEU A 90 2.16 12.54 -5.55
N TYR A 91 1.86 13.67 -4.89
CA TYR A 91 0.58 14.40 -5.01
C TYR A 91 0.47 15.13 -6.36
#